data_AF-A0A9P7ERG0-F1
#
_entry.id   AF-A0A9P7ERG0-F1
#
_cell.length_a   1.000
_cell.length_b   1.000
_cell.length_c   1.000
_cell.angle_alpha   90.00
_cell.angle_beta   90.00
_cell.angle_gamma   90.00
#
_symmetry.space_group_name_H-M   'P 1'
#
loop_
_entity.id
_entity.type
_entity.pdbx_description
1 polymer ?
#
loop_
_entity_poly.entity_id
_entity_poly.type
_entity_poly.pdbx_seq_one_letter_code
_entity_poly.pdbx_strand_id
1 'polypeptide(L)'
;IGQANAARHKLESTGIGGVACSRHGCFVPHSMVDFQKGERQATSTIKHSRVNHGQMNMDYALCKASRHNMEGITRAVTFYDINCQYNKHFWVQVDQSQFLEMAPQLTIIPGIGLWHVHGHQDSCY
;
A
#
# COMPACT_ATOMS: atom_id res chain seq x y z
N ILE A 1 -13.21 -18.93 -17.38
CA ILE A 1 -12.24 -17.84 -17.08
C ILE A 1 -11.84 -18.00 -15.62
N GLY A 2 -10.65 -18.51 -15.30
CA GLY A 2 -10.39 -18.91 -13.89
C GLY A 2 -9.00 -19.47 -13.58
N GLN A 3 -7.95 -18.99 -14.26
CA GLN A 3 -6.57 -19.43 -13.98
C GLN A 3 -5.61 -18.28 -13.65
N ALA A 4 -6.10 -17.05 -13.51
CA ALA A 4 -5.24 -15.89 -13.23
C ALA A 4 -4.47 -16.02 -11.89
N ASN A 5 -5.05 -16.72 -10.91
CA ASN A 5 -4.47 -16.92 -9.57
C ASN A 5 -4.14 -18.39 -9.28
N ALA A 6 -4.04 -19.26 -10.29
CA ALA A 6 -3.60 -20.64 -10.08
C ALA A 6 -2.19 -20.65 -9.48
N ALA A 7 -1.93 -21.51 -8.49
CA ALA A 7 -0.63 -21.59 -7.83
C ALA A 7 0.47 -21.96 -8.85
N ARG A 8 1.21 -20.94 -9.31
CA ARG A 8 2.35 -21.12 -10.20
C ARG A 8 3.58 -21.35 -9.34
N HIS A 9 3.93 -22.63 -9.14
CA HIS A 9 5.01 -23.08 -8.26
C HIS A 9 6.44 -22.62 -8.65
N LYS A 10 6.60 -21.72 -9.64
CA LYS A 10 7.91 -21.35 -10.23
C LYS A 10 8.06 -19.86 -10.58
N LEU A 11 7.32 -18.95 -9.93
CA LEU A 11 7.50 -17.51 -10.14
C LEU A 11 8.12 -16.86 -8.90
N GLU A 12 9.19 -16.09 -9.08
CA GLU A 12 9.79 -15.26 -8.03
C GLU A 12 8.90 -14.07 -7.66
N SER A 13 8.12 -13.59 -8.62
CA SER A 13 7.15 -12.50 -8.47
C SER A 13 5.81 -12.91 -9.09
N THR A 14 4.73 -12.65 -8.36
CA THR A 14 3.34 -12.92 -8.74
C THR A 14 2.61 -11.68 -9.26
N GLY A 15 3.26 -10.51 -9.20
CA GLY A 15 2.73 -9.23 -9.63
C GLY A 15 3.69 -8.10 -9.32
N ILE A 16 3.41 -6.91 -9.84
CA ILE A 16 4.21 -5.71 -9.59
C ILE A 16 3.28 -4.66 -8.99
N GLY A 17 3.76 -3.97 -7.96
CA GLY A 17 3.12 -2.80 -7.39
C GLY A 17 3.97 -1.56 -7.60
N GLY A 18 3.33 -0.39 -7.55
CA GLY A 18 4.07 0.85 -7.41
C GLY A 18 3.19 2.07 -7.27
N VAL A 19 3.83 3.20 -6.97
CA VAL A 19 3.15 4.49 -6.83
C VAL A 19 3.40 5.33 -8.07
N ALA A 20 2.32 5.88 -8.62
CA ALA A 20 2.38 6.79 -9.74
C ALA A 20 1.78 8.14 -9.36
N CYS A 21 2.30 9.21 -9.97
CA CYS A 21 1.71 10.53 -9.87
C CYS A 21 0.36 10.56 -10.60
N SER A 22 -0.73 10.83 -9.89
CA SER A 22 -2.07 10.90 -10.48
C SER A 22 -2.21 12.00 -11.55
N ARG A 23 -1.44 13.08 -11.44
CA ARG A 23 -1.45 14.19 -12.40
C ARG A 23 -0.69 13.87 -13.69
N HIS A 24 0.48 13.25 -13.57
CA HIS A 24 1.41 13.09 -14.70
C HIS A 24 1.48 11.66 -15.24
N GLY A 25 0.88 10.69 -14.54
CA GLY A 25 0.90 9.28 -14.92
C GLY A 25 2.27 8.61 -14.80
N CYS A 26 3.29 9.30 -14.27
CA CYS A 26 4.64 8.76 -14.13
C CYS A 26 4.80 7.95 -12.84
N PHE A 27 5.51 6.83 -12.92
CA PHE A 27 5.91 6.07 -11.73
C PHE A 27 6.94 6.85 -10.93
N VAL A 28 6.77 6.88 -9.61
CA VAL A 28 7.71 7.56 -8.71
C VAL A 28 8.95 6.69 -8.54
N PRO A 29 10.17 7.23 -8.71
CA PRO A 29 11.40 6.47 -8.49
C PRO A 29 11.43 5.78 -7.12
N HIS A 30 12.05 4.60 -7.08
CA HIS A 30 12.17 3.73 -5.89
C HIS A 30 10.85 3.22 -5.30
N SER A 31 9.70 3.46 -5.96
CA SER A 31 8.39 3.01 -5.48
C SER A 31 7.88 1.75 -6.19
N MET A 32 8.66 1.13 -7.08
CA MET A 32 8.27 -0.11 -7.75
C MET A 32 8.69 -1.32 -6.93
N VAL A 33 7.79 -2.28 -6.77
CA VAL A 33 7.97 -3.46 -5.91
C VAL A 33 7.47 -4.73 -6.57
N ASP A 34 8.17 -5.83 -6.33
CA ASP A 34 7.74 -7.17 -6.74
C ASP A 34 6.89 -7.81 -5.65
N PHE A 35 5.71 -8.31 -6.03
CA PHE A 35 4.82 -9.04 -5.15
C PHE A 35 5.22 -10.51 -5.10
N GLN A 36 5.82 -10.95 -4.00
CA GLN A 36 6.19 -12.36 -3.83
C GLN A 36 4.95 -13.27 -3.66
N LYS A 37 3.81 -12.71 -3.19
CA LYS A 37 2.55 -13.45 -3.02
C LYS A 37 1.33 -12.53 -3.09
N GLY A 38 1.15 -11.86 -4.22
CA GLY A 38 0.17 -10.79 -4.43
C GLY A 38 0.38 -9.62 -3.47
N GLU A 39 -0.64 -8.78 -3.32
CA GLU A 39 -0.65 -7.65 -2.37
C GLU A 39 -0.74 -8.09 -0.89
N ARG A 40 -0.72 -9.40 -0.65
CA ARG A 40 -0.91 -10.12 0.62
C ARG A 40 -1.24 -9.26 1.84
N GLN A 41 -2.50 -9.33 2.27
CA GLN A 41 -2.87 -9.14 3.67
C GLN A 41 -2.45 -10.39 4.45
N ALA A 42 -1.18 -10.47 4.86
CA ALA A 42 -0.71 -11.58 5.65
C ALA A 42 -0.88 -11.27 7.13
N THR A 43 -1.92 -11.81 7.78
CA THR A 43 -1.81 -12.07 9.22
C THR A 43 -0.70 -13.09 9.39
N SER A 44 0.50 -12.64 9.74
CA SER A 44 1.56 -13.56 10.14
C SER A 44 1.37 -13.78 11.63
N THR A 45 0.85 -14.95 11.98
CA THR A 45 0.84 -15.42 13.36
C THR A 45 2.28 -15.78 13.73
N ILE A 46 3.10 -14.79 14.06
CA ILE A 46 4.30 -15.06 14.85
C ILE A 46 3.80 -15.41 16.24
N LYS A 47 4.25 -16.55 16.76
CA LYS A 47 3.61 -17.31 17.85
C LYS A 47 3.27 -16.54 19.15
N HIS A 48 3.68 -15.30 19.38
CA HIS A 48 3.30 -14.51 20.59
C HIS A 48 2.89 -13.05 20.33
N SER A 49 2.59 -12.64 19.09
CA SER A 49 1.91 -11.36 18.82
C SER A 49 1.22 -11.39 17.48
N ARG A 50 -0.08 -11.06 17.47
CA ARG A 50 -0.85 -10.89 16.23
C ARG A 50 -0.39 -9.59 15.57
N VAL A 51 0.61 -9.65 14.70
CA VAL A 51 0.94 -8.52 13.82
C VAL A 51 0.35 -8.82 12.45
N ASN A 52 -0.64 -8.03 12.05
CA ASN A 52 -1.17 -8.05 10.70
C ASN A 52 -0.12 -7.38 9.81
N HIS A 53 0.57 -8.15 8.97
CA HIS A 53 1.40 -7.62 7.91
C HIS A 53 0.50 -7.45 6.67
N GLY A 54 -0.32 -6.41 6.72
CA GLY A 54 -0.99 -5.89 5.53
C GLY A 54 0.04 -5.42 4.50
N GLN A 55 -0.32 -5.48 3.21
CA GLN A 55 0.32 -4.87 2.04
C GLN A 55 1.78 -4.33 2.13
N MET A 56 2.73 -5.07 2.72
CA MET A 56 4.07 -4.55 3.06
C MET A 56 4.85 -3.97 1.86
N ASN A 57 4.66 -4.59 0.68
CA ASN A 57 5.28 -4.10 -0.56
C ASN A 57 4.71 -2.74 -0.95
N MET A 58 3.39 -2.53 -0.81
CA MET A 58 2.77 -1.24 -1.06
C MET A 58 3.12 -0.21 0.01
N ASP A 59 3.29 -0.62 1.27
CA ASP A 59 3.76 0.26 2.33
C ASP A 59 5.16 0.79 2.03
N TYR A 60 6.06 -0.09 1.60
CA TYR A 60 7.38 0.30 1.13
C TYR A 60 7.30 1.28 -0.04
N ALA A 61 6.50 0.94 -1.07
CA ALA A 61 6.32 1.76 -2.24
C ALA A 61 5.83 3.18 -1.88
N LEU A 62 4.84 3.28 -1.00
CA LEU A 62 4.28 4.55 -0.55
C LEU A 62 5.25 5.36 0.29
N CYS A 63 5.95 4.73 1.23
CA CYS A 63 7.00 5.39 2.02
C CYS A 63 8.11 5.95 1.13
N LYS A 64 8.59 5.19 0.13
CA LYS A 64 9.60 5.68 -0.82
C LYS A 64 9.07 6.81 -1.68
N ALA A 65 7.86 6.69 -2.20
CA ALA A 65 7.25 7.75 -2.99
C ALA A 65 7.05 9.04 -2.18
N SER A 66 6.65 8.92 -0.91
CA SER A 66 6.40 10.06 -0.02
C SER A 66 7.63 10.92 0.22
N ARG A 67 8.84 10.37 0.03
CA ARG A 67 10.11 11.06 0.28
C ARG A 67 10.82 11.48 -1.01
N HIS A 68 10.29 11.12 -2.18
CA HIS A 68 10.93 11.40 -3.45
C HIS A 68 10.44 12.75 -4.00
N ASN A 69 11.28 13.78 -3.93
CA ASN A 69 11.00 15.13 -4.44
C ASN A 69 9.70 15.75 -3.87
N MET A 70 9.44 15.51 -2.58
CA MET A 70 8.23 15.96 -1.88
C MET A 70 8.48 17.16 -0.95
N GLU A 71 9.61 17.87 -1.12
CA GLU A 71 9.92 19.06 -0.31
C GLU A 71 8.83 20.13 -0.46
N GLY A 72 8.34 20.65 0.67
CA GLY A 72 7.24 21.63 0.71
C GLY A 72 5.84 21.05 0.48
N ILE A 73 5.71 19.76 0.17
CA ILE A 73 4.41 19.10 -0.01
C ILE A 73 3.94 18.51 1.33
N THR A 74 2.87 19.08 1.89
CA THR A 74 2.32 18.66 3.19
C THR A 74 1.09 17.77 3.07
N ARG A 75 0.51 17.64 1.87
CA ARG A 75 -0.69 16.83 1.62
C ARG A 75 -0.54 16.01 0.35
N ALA A 76 -0.86 14.73 0.43
CA ALA A 76 -0.94 13.83 -0.71
C ALA A 76 -2.29 13.11 -0.73
N VAL A 77 -2.94 13.07 -1.89
CA VAL A 77 -4.13 12.25 -2.10
C VAL A 77 -3.69 10.91 -2.66
N THR A 78 -4.02 9.81 -1.97
CA THR A 78 -3.73 8.46 -2.45
C THR A 78 -4.97 7.87 -3.10
N PHE A 79 -4.81 7.20 -4.23
CA PHE A 79 -5.88 6.42 -4.87
C PHE A 79 -5.46 4.97 -4.87
N TYR A 80 -6.29 4.13 -4.27
CA TYR A 80 -6.08 2.69 -4.22
C TYR A 80 -7.45 2.01 -4.19
N ASP A 81 -7.57 0.82 -4.77
CA ASP A 81 -8.85 0.09 -4.82
C ASP A 81 -9.34 -0.27 -3.41
N ILE A 82 -8.42 -0.67 -2.54
CA ILE A 82 -8.66 -1.04 -1.14
C ILE A 82 -8.24 0.06 -0.16
N ASN A 83 -8.23 1.32 -0.58
CA ASN A 83 -7.75 2.45 0.24
C ASN A 83 -8.47 2.54 1.60
N CYS A 84 -9.76 2.19 1.66
CA CYS A 84 -10.56 2.22 2.89
C CYS A 84 -10.05 1.22 3.96
N GLN A 85 -9.54 0.06 3.54
CA GLN A 85 -8.95 -0.92 4.45
C GLN A 85 -7.46 -0.63 4.67
N TYR A 86 -6.76 -0.24 3.60
CA TYR A 86 -5.33 0.03 3.59
C TYR A 86 -4.93 1.13 4.58
N ASN A 87 -5.54 2.31 4.49
CA ASN A 87 -5.09 3.47 5.28
C ASN A 87 -5.29 3.29 6.79
N LYS A 88 -6.28 2.50 7.22
CA LYS A 88 -6.48 2.20 8.64
C LYS A 88 -5.30 1.47 9.26
N HIS A 89 -4.70 0.57 8.49
CA HIS A 89 -3.61 -0.27 8.98
C HIS A 89 -2.24 0.31 8.60
N PHE A 90 -2.18 1.14 7.56
CA PHE A 90 -0.93 1.72 7.05
C PHE A 90 -0.09 2.39 8.15
N TRP A 91 -0.67 3.34 8.89
CA TRP A 91 0.08 4.08 9.90
C TRP A 91 0.60 3.19 11.02
N VAL A 92 -0.24 2.27 11.52
CA VAL A 92 0.17 1.29 12.55
C VAL A 92 1.35 0.44 12.05
N GLN A 93 1.34 0.05 10.78
CA GLN A 93 2.40 -0.78 10.20
C GLN A 93 3.70 -0.01 9.98
N VAL A 94 3.62 1.25 9.53
CA VAL A 94 4.78 2.13 9.41
C VAL A 94 5.39 2.38 10.78
N ASP A 95 4.59 2.72 11.79
CA ASP A 95 5.05 3.01 13.15
C ASP A 95 5.69 1.80 13.85
N GLN A 96 5.24 0.58 13.52
CA GLN A 96 5.80 -0.66 14.07
C GLN A 96 7.03 -1.16 13.31
N SER A 97 7.34 -0.58 12.14
CA SER A 97 8.43 -1.03 11.29
C SER A 97 9.74 -0.30 11.61
N GLN A 98 10.84 -1.05 11.66
CA GLN A 98 12.19 -0.47 11.78
C GLN A 98 12.75 0.02 10.43
N PHE A 99 12.07 -0.28 9.31
CA PHE A 99 12.59 -0.09 7.95
C PHE A 99 11.75 0.85 7.10
N LEU A 100 10.55 1.21 7.57
CA LEU A 100 9.65 2.11 6.86
C LEU A 100 9.67 3.47 7.53
N GLU A 101 9.72 4.52 6.72
CA GLU A 101 9.70 5.89 7.19
C GLU A 101 8.91 6.73 6.20
N MET A 102 7.89 7.42 6.70
CA MET A 102 7.11 8.38 5.92
C MET A 102 7.78 9.76 5.93
N ALA A 103 7.47 10.61 4.94
CA ALA A 103 7.92 11.99 4.97
C ALA A 103 7.36 12.73 6.20
N PRO A 104 8.21 13.40 7.00
CA PRO A 104 7.76 14.13 8.17
C PRO A 104 6.84 15.25 7.72
N GLN A 105 5.65 15.35 8.32
CA GLN A 105 4.59 16.33 8.02
C GLN A 105 3.69 16.04 6.80
N LEU A 106 3.88 14.92 6.09
CA LEU A 106 2.98 14.54 5.00
C LEU A 106 1.67 13.97 5.55
N THR A 107 0.56 14.67 5.28
CA THR A 107 -0.80 14.16 5.55
C THR A 107 -1.31 13.40 4.33
N ILE A 108 -1.64 12.12 4.52
CA ILE A 108 -2.30 11.31 3.50
C ILE A 108 -3.81 11.51 3.57
N ILE A 109 -4.41 11.82 2.42
CA ILE A 109 -5.85 11.92 2.23
C ILE A 109 -6.28 10.74 1.35
N PRO A 110 -6.96 9.74 1.91
CA PRO A 110 -7.34 8.56 1.14
C PRO A 110 -8.52 8.85 0.21
N GLY A 111 -8.29 8.75 -1.10
CA GLY A 111 -9.32 8.72 -2.12
C GLY A 111 -9.86 7.30 -2.32
N ILE A 112 -11.18 7.16 -2.40
CA ILE A 112 -11.86 5.90 -2.75
C ILE A 112 -12.46 6.02 -4.14
N GLY A 113 -12.36 4.95 -4.94
CA GLY A 113 -13.00 4.91 -6.26
C GLY A 113 -14.52 4.87 -6.15
N LEU A 114 -15.21 5.38 -7.18
CA LEU A 114 -16.69 5.36 -7.25
C LEU A 114 -17.26 3.94 -7.08
N TRP A 115 -16.56 2.93 -7.58
CA TRP A 115 -16.95 1.52 -7.43
C TRP A 115 -16.95 1.02 -5.98
N HIS A 116 -16.16 1.64 -5.11
CA HIS A 116 -16.07 1.30 -3.69
C HIS A 116 -16.91 2.21 -2.78
N VAL A 117 -17.45 3.32 -3.29
CA VAL A 117 -18.25 4.26 -2.47
C VAL A 117 -19.47 3.59 -1.85
N HIS A 118 -20.12 2.67 -2.59
CA HIS A 118 -21.29 1.94 -2.13
C HIS A 118 -20.96 0.83 -1.12
N GLY A 119 -19.69 0.42 -1.04
CA GLY A 119 -19.19 -0.55 -0.05
C GLY A 119 -18.55 0.11 1.18
N HIS A 120 -18.47 1.45 1.20
CA HIS A 120 -17.92 2.20 2.33
C HIS A 120 -18.88 2.13 3.51
N GLN A 121 -18.35 1.90 4.70
CA GLN A 121 -19.10 1.83 5.96
C GLN A 121 -18.53 2.86 6.94
N ASP A 122 -19.27 3.28 7.96
CA ASP A 122 -18.75 4.20 8.97
C ASP A 122 -17.51 3.66 9.67
N SER A 123 -17.43 2.33 9.80
CA SER A 123 -16.25 1.66 10.32
C SER A 123 -15.01 1.92 9.49
N CYS A 124 -15.13 2.34 8.22
CA CYS A 124 -14.04 2.64 7.27
C CYS A 124 -13.25 3.92 7.60
N TYR A 125 -13.76 4.79 8.48
CA TYR A 125 -13.07 5.98 8.97
C TYR A 125 -12.16 5.70 10.18
#